data_AF-A0AAJ5WZE7-F1
#
_entry.id   AF-A0AAJ5WZE7-F1
#
_cell.length_a   1.000
_cell.length_b   1.000
_cell.length_c   1.000
_cell.angle_alpha   90.00
_cell.angle_beta   90.00
_cell.angle_gamma   90.00
#
_symmetry.space_group_name_H-M   'P 1'
#
loop_
_entity.id
_entity.type
_entity.pdbx_description
1 polymer ?
#
loop_
_entity_poly.entity_id
_entity_poly.type
_entity_poly.pdbx_seq_one_letter_code
_entity_poly.pdbx_strand_id
1 'polypeptide(L)'
;MQSMITKCSLVLGVVLLFASCSKDDDQPTAAKPSISITEIGSGNSKTAYAGSDLHLDAEVVAPGTIASITVDIHAEGSSPWHFDSVYTEGFAGQKNANFHKHIDIPENATPGHYHIHFTVKDQLGQETEMEAELEIRVDATLPTLGELEVSPNTAGTDLHLDAEINAPNKIAKVVVEIHGGSYENEVEYTDAAMVGQTSYHFHKHIDISAAPAGHYHVHIKVIDQANKEREFEDHFDKK
;
A
#
# COMPACT_ATOMS: atom_id res chain seq x y z
N MET A 1 -13.70 -0.44 105.46
CA MET A 1 -12.33 -0.05 105.02
C MET A 1 -12.24 -0.40 103.53
N GLN A 2 -11.69 0.43 102.63
CA GLN A 2 -10.27 0.80 102.49
C GLN A 2 -9.37 -0.46 102.44
N SER A 3 -8.43 -0.64 101.50
CA SER A 3 -8.02 0.11 100.29
C SER A 3 -7.13 -0.83 99.43
N MET A 4 -6.54 -0.56 98.24
CA MET A 4 -6.35 0.61 97.36
C MET A 4 -5.89 0.11 95.95
N ILE A 5 -5.64 1.00 94.96
CA ILE A 5 -4.85 0.80 93.71
C ILE A 5 -5.43 -0.25 92.70
N THR A 6 -5.18 -0.28 91.38
CA THR A 6 -4.29 0.49 90.46
C THR A 6 -4.97 0.77 89.11
N LYS A 7 -4.76 1.96 88.53
CA LYS A 7 -5.00 2.21 87.09
C LYS A 7 -3.77 1.77 86.29
N CYS A 8 -3.92 0.80 85.40
CA CYS A 8 -2.87 0.44 84.44
C CYS A 8 -3.30 0.92 83.03
N SER A 9 -2.65 1.96 82.51
CA SER A 9 -2.98 2.53 81.20
C SER A 9 -2.38 1.68 80.08
N LEU A 10 -3.22 0.93 79.35
CA LEU A 10 -2.78 0.15 78.20
C LEU A 10 -2.61 1.06 76.97
N VAL A 11 -1.36 1.35 76.59
CA VAL A 11 -1.06 2.07 75.35
C VAL A 11 -1.14 1.08 74.19
N LEU A 12 -2.18 1.21 73.36
CA LEU A 12 -2.38 0.38 72.17
C LEU A 12 -1.60 0.96 70.98
N GLY A 13 -0.44 0.37 70.68
CA GLY A 13 0.36 0.76 69.52
C GLY A 13 -0.28 0.30 68.20
N VAL A 14 -0.69 1.25 67.36
CA VAL A 14 -1.21 0.96 66.01
C VAL A 14 -0.03 0.74 65.07
N VAL A 15 0.20 -0.51 64.67
CA VAL A 15 1.17 -0.85 63.62
C VAL A 15 0.49 -0.68 62.27
N LEU A 16 0.85 0.37 61.54
CA LEU A 16 0.47 0.57 60.14
C LEU A 16 1.28 -0.38 59.26
N LEU A 17 0.69 -1.53 58.91
CA LEU A 17 1.21 -2.41 57.88
C LEU A 17 0.91 -1.80 56.50
N PHE A 18 1.91 -1.18 55.88
CA PHE A 18 1.84 -0.75 54.49
C PHE A 18 1.84 -1.98 53.56
N ALA A 19 0.65 -2.50 53.27
CA ALA A 19 0.44 -3.52 52.25
C ALA A 19 0.69 -2.90 50.86
N SER A 20 1.95 -2.92 50.42
CA SER A 20 2.34 -2.55 49.06
C SER A 20 1.87 -3.63 48.08
N CYS A 21 0.60 -3.58 47.70
CA CYS A 21 0.09 -4.35 46.58
C CYS A 21 0.73 -3.83 45.28
N SER A 22 1.85 -4.43 44.89
CA SER A 22 2.22 -4.53 43.48
C SER A 22 1.04 -5.17 42.75
N LYS A 23 0.33 -4.37 41.96
CA LYS A 23 -0.51 -4.93 40.91
C LYS A 23 0.44 -5.34 39.81
N ASP A 24 0.66 -6.64 39.69
CA ASP A 24 0.99 -7.18 38.38
C ASP A 24 -0.29 -7.00 37.55
N ASP A 25 -0.28 -6.02 36.65
CA ASP A 25 -1.41 -5.72 35.78
C ASP A 25 -1.46 -6.77 34.66
N ASP A 26 -1.88 -7.99 35.02
CA ASP A 26 -2.34 -9.07 34.13
C ASP A 26 -3.66 -8.67 33.42
N GLN A 27 -3.67 -7.49 32.79
CA GLN A 27 -4.58 -7.22 31.69
C GLN A 27 -4.18 -8.10 30.51
N PRO A 28 -5.12 -8.83 29.88
CA PRO A 28 -4.84 -9.51 28.63
C PRO A 28 -4.36 -8.47 27.60
N THR A 29 -3.08 -8.51 27.25
CA THR A 29 -2.53 -7.67 26.19
C THR A 29 -3.28 -8.00 24.90
N ALA A 30 -3.83 -6.97 24.26
CA ALA A 30 -4.62 -7.17 23.06
C ALA A 30 -3.78 -7.88 21.98
N ALA A 31 -4.37 -8.84 21.28
CA ALA A 31 -3.65 -9.58 20.25
C ALA A 31 -3.18 -8.60 19.17
N LYS A 32 -1.86 -8.56 18.93
CA LYS A 32 -1.23 -7.70 17.93
C LYS A 32 -1.79 -7.93 16.52
N PRO A 33 -1.70 -6.95 15.60
CA PRO A 33 -1.91 -7.18 14.19
C PRO A 33 -1.00 -8.27 13.62
N SER A 34 -1.46 -8.94 12.57
CA SER A 34 -0.64 -9.79 11.70
C SER A 34 -0.67 -9.24 10.27
N ILE A 35 0.49 -9.29 9.62
CA ILE A 35 0.74 -8.82 8.25
C ILE A 35 1.27 -9.99 7.44
N SER A 36 0.82 -10.15 6.19
CA SER A 36 1.44 -11.03 5.20
C SER A 36 1.60 -10.27 3.89
N ILE A 37 2.83 -9.79 3.60
CA ILE A 37 3.14 -9.15 2.33
C ILE A 37 3.10 -10.21 1.21
N THR A 38 2.25 -9.99 0.21
CA THR A 38 1.93 -10.94 -0.86
C THR A 38 2.59 -10.59 -2.20
N GLU A 39 2.80 -9.31 -2.50
CA GLU A 39 3.55 -8.83 -3.67
C GLU A 39 4.48 -7.65 -3.31
N ILE A 40 5.66 -7.62 -3.94
CA ILE A 40 6.60 -6.50 -3.98
C ILE A 40 7.17 -6.44 -5.40
N GLY A 41 6.69 -5.49 -6.20
CA GLY A 41 6.94 -5.40 -7.65
C GLY A 41 6.30 -6.55 -8.44
N SER A 42 6.07 -6.36 -9.76
CA SER A 42 5.37 -7.33 -10.62
C SER A 42 5.83 -8.78 -10.38
N GLY A 43 4.87 -9.66 -10.13
CA GLY A 43 5.05 -11.09 -9.90
C GLY A 43 5.75 -11.44 -8.57
N ASN A 44 5.69 -10.54 -7.58
CA ASN A 44 6.50 -10.57 -6.35
C ASN A 44 8.01 -10.78 -6.65
N SER A 45 8.50 -10.11 -7.70
CA SER A 45 9.89 -10.22 -8.16
C SER A 45 10.91 -9.51 -7.27
N LYS A 46 10.44 -8.72 -6.29
CA LYS A 46 11.25 -7.85 -5.42
C LYS A 46 12.19 -6.91 -6.18
N THR A 47 11.82 -6.63 -7.42
CA THR A 47 12.52 -5.75 -8.35
C THR A 47 11.55 -4.67 -8.79
N ALA A 48 12.01 -3.42 -8.79
CA ALA A 48 11.32 -2.33 -9.47
C ALA A 48 12.34 -1.46 -10.22
N TYR A 49 11.88 -0.43 -10.94
CA TYR A 49 12.75 0.40 -11.77
C TYR A 49 12.60 1.88 -11.43
N ALA A 50 13.67 2.66 -11.56
CA ALA A 50 13.58 4.11 -11.43
C ALA A 50 12.70 4.68 -12.55
N GLY A 51 11.76 5.56 -12.20
CA GLY A 51 10.71 6.03 -13.12
C GLY A 51 9.62 4.98 -13.37
N SER A 52 9.24 4.18 -12.37
CA SER A 52 8.18 3.17 -12.44
C SER A 52 7.45 2.95 -11.12
N ASP A 53 6.26 2.37 -11.23
CA ASP A 53 5.38 2.10 -10.11
C ASP A 53 5.82 0.81 -9.39
N LEU A 54 5.90 0.84 -8.07
CA LEU A 54 6.08 -0.33 -7.22
C LEU A 54 4.71 -0.86 -6.79
N HIS A 55 4.33 -2.04 -7.26
CA HIS A 55 3.22 -2.80 -6.69
C HIS A 55 3.60 -3.27 -5.28
N LEU A 56 2.73 -3.04 -4.29
CA LEU A 56 2.92 -3.50 -2.92
C LEU A 56 1.59 -3.99 -2.35
N ASP A 57 1.50 -5.32 -2.16
CA ASP A 57 0.31 -5.98 -1.61
C ASP A 57 0.58 -6.61 -0.25
N ALA A 58 -0.39 -6.51 0.66
CA ALA A 58 -0.36 -7.24 1.93
C ALA A 58 -1.76 -7.58 2.46
N GLU A 59 -1.93 -8.81 2.96
CA GLU A 59 -3.05 -9.15 3.84
C GLU A 59 -2.77 -8.66 5.26
N VAL A 60 -3.74 -7.95 5.86
CA VAL A 60 -3.65 -7.39 7.21
C VAL A 60 -4.83 -7.87 8.04
N VAL A 61 -4.57 -8.34 9.26
CA VAL A 61 -5.59 -8.64 10.28
C VAL A 61 -5.23 -7.93 11.58
N ALA A 62 -6.12 -7.06 12.07
CA ALA A 62 -5.96 -6.30 13.31
C ALA A 62 -7.10 -6.62 14.30
N PRO A 63 -6.85 -7.42 15.35
CA PRO A 63 -7.88 -7.82 16.31
C PRO A 63 -8.59 -6.65 17.01
N GLY A 64 -7.84 -5.59 17.35
CA GLY A 64 -8.32 -4.32 17.89
C GLY A 64 -8.79 -3.29 16.84
N THR A 65 -8.97 -3.71 15.58
CA THR A 65 -9.23 -2.88 14.36
C THR A 65 -8.11 -1.93 13.98
N ILE A 66 -7.86 -1.78 12.68
CA ILE A 66 -6.78 -0.92 12.16
C ILE A 66 -7.03 0.54 12.58
N ALA A 67 -5.99 1.20 13.07
CA ALA A 67 -5.92 2.65 13.23
C ALA A 67 -5.22 3.28 12.01
N SER A 68 -4.09 2.71 11.60
CA SER A 68 -3.33 3.10 10.41
C SER A 68 -2.48 1.96 9.86
N ILE A 69 -2.15 2.05 8.58
CA ILE A 69 -1.07 1.31 7.93
C ILE A 69 -0.02 2.34 7.49
N THR A 70 1.24 2.12 7.84
CA THR A 70 2.37 2.95 7.40
C THR A 70 3.26 2.13 6.47
N VAL A 71 3.72 2.74 5.39
CA VAL A 71 4.76 2.21 4.51
C VAL A 71 5.90 3.21 4.45
N ASP A 72 7.08 2.79 4.87
CA ASP A 72 8.35 3.50 4.69
C ASP A 72 9.25 2.70 3.74
N ILE A 73 9.90 3.38 2.78
CA ILE A 73 10.84 2.76 1.83
C ILE A 73 12.09 3.63 1.72
N HIS A 74 13.23 3.11 2.14
CA HIS A 74 14.52 3.81 2.12
C HIS A 74 15.66 2.92 1.62
N ALA A 75 16.69 3.53 1.04
CA ALA A 75 17.85 2.81 0.53
C ALA A 75 18.74 2.27 1.67
N GLU A 76 19.37 1.10 1.47
CA GLU A 76 20.50 0.64 2.30
C GLU A 76 21.70 1.62 2.16
N GLY A 77 21.82 2.22 0.98
CA GLY A 77 22.84 3.22 0.64
C GLY A 77 22.33 4.67 0.69
N SER A 78 22.98 5.54 -0.08
CA SER A 78 22.54 6.93 -0.23
C SER A 78 21.67 7.11 -1.49
N SER A 79 20.45 7.61 -1.32
CA SER A 79 19.56 7.99 -2.41
C SER A 79 18.86 9.33 -2.15
N PRO A 80 18.52 10.11 -3.21
CA PRO A 80 17.60 11.24 -3.06
C PRO A 80 16.14 10.80 -2.87
N TRP A 81 15.81 9.52 -3.06
CA TRP A 81 14.45 8.99 -2.82
C TRP A 81 14.33 8.33 -1.44
N HIS A 82 13.27 8.71 -0.75
CA HIS A 82 12.74 8.11 0.48
C HIS A 82 11.22 8.28 0.39
N PHE A 83 10.47 7.23 0.69
CA PHE A 83 9.01 7.24 0.73
C PHE A 83 8.54 6.99 2.16
N ASP A 84 7.58 7.80 2.62
CA ASP A 84 6.85 7.65 3.87
C ASP A 84 5.38 7.96 3.55
N SER A 85 4.45 7.06 3.89
CA SER A 85 3.01 7.32 3.77
C SER A 85 2.20 6.56 4.81
N VAL A 86 1.19 7.25 5.35
CA VAL A 86 0.27 6.74 6.39
C VAL A 86 -1.15 6.67 5.83
N TYR A 87 -1.61 5.43 5.61
CA TYR A 87 -2.93 5.12 5.07
C TYR A 87 -3.94 4.90 6.20
N THR A 88 -5.11 5.54 6.06
CA THR A 88 -6.22 5.47 7.02
C THR A 88 -7.58 5.38 6.35
N GLU A 89 -7.79 6.08 5.22
CA GLU A 89 -8.96 5.89 4.36
C GLU A 89 -9.04 4.46 3.83
N GLY A 90 -10.25 3.90 3.72
CA GLY A 90 -10.50 2.47 3.44
C GLY A 90 -10.17 1.51 4.60
N PHE A 91 -9.05 1.74 5.29
CA PHE A 91 -8.47 0.80 6.27
C PHE A 91 -8.96 1.00 7.71
N ALA A 92 -9.14 2.24 8.18
CA ALA A 92 -9.39 2.53 9.59
C ALA A 92 -10.72 1.95 10.08
N GLY A 93 -10.69 1.26 11.22
CA GLY A 93 -11.84 0.55 11.81
C GLY A 93 -12.09 -0.84 11.23
N GLN A 94 -11.40 -1.26 10.17
CA GLN A 94 -11.51 -2.61 9.65
C GLN A 94 -10.78 -3.62 10.55
N LYS A 95 -11.27 -4.87 10.59
CA LYS A 95 -10.57 -5.99 11.25
C LYS A 95 -9.64 -6.75 10.31
N ASN A 96 -10.00 -6.84 9.04
CA ASN A 96 -9.17 -7.42 7.99
C ASN A 96 -9.15 -6.43 6.82
N ALA A 97 -8.02 -6.31 6.15
CA ALA A 97 -7.89 -5.57 4.91
C ALA A 97 -6.93 -6.30 3.97
N ASN A 98 -7.19 -6.23 2.67
CA ASN A 98 -6.14 -6.33 1.67
C ASN A 98 -5.65 -4.89 1.44
N PHE A 99 -4.35 -4.68 1.62
CA PHE A 99 -3.65 -3.51 1.14
C PHE A 99 -3.12 -3.83 -0.25
N HIS A 100 -3.40 -2.96 -1.22
CA HIS A 100 -2.90 -3.00 -2.59
C HIS A 100 -2.64 -1.54 -2.97
N LYS A 101 -1.39 -1.18 -3.22
CA LYS A 101 -0.98 0.15 -3.68
C LYS A 101 0.14 0.09 -4.70
N HIS A 102 0.03 0.94 -5.69
CA HIS A 102 1.14 1.38 -6.54
C HIS A 102 1.86 2.54 -5.84
N ILE A 103 3.19 2.56 -5.91
CA ILE A 103 4.04 3.59 -5.29
C ILE A 103 5.06 4.10 -6.31
N ASP A 104 4.97 5.38 -6.66
CA ASP A 104 5.86 6.04 -7.63
C ASP A 104 7.34 5.98 -7.21
N ILE A 105 8.17 5.27 -7.97
CA ILE A 105 9.63 5.41 -7.89
C ILE A 105 10.08 6.48 -8.90
N PRO A 106 10.64 7.62 -8.48
CA PRO A 106 11.05 8.67 -9.40
C PRO A 106 12.27 8.26 -10.23
N GLU A 107 12.44 8.88 -11.40
CA GLU A 107 13.57 8.62 -12.32
C GLU A 107 14.96 8.82 -11.69
N ASN A 108 15.05 9.61 -10.61
CA ASN A 108 16.29 9.90 -9.91
C ASN A 108 16.59 8.97 -8.71
N ALA A 109 15.75 7.96 -8.44
CA ALA A 109 16.04 6.95 -7.43
C ALA A 109 17.36 6.22 -7.74
N THR A 110 18.18 6.00 -6.72
CA THR A 110 19.51 5.38 -6.91
C THR A 110 19.34 3.87 -7.13
N PRO A 111 19.89 3.27 -8.19
CA PRO A 111 19.86 1.82 -8.33
C PRO A 111 20.63 1.11 -7.18
N GLY A 112 20.03 0.09 -6.59
CA GLY A 112 20.55 -0.59 -5.40
C GLY A 112 19.46 -1.25 -4.55
N HIS A 113 19.82 -1.65 -3.33
CA HIS A 113 18.91 -2.27 -2.37
C HIS A 113 18.22 -1.24 -1.46
N TYR A 114 16.96 -1.52 -1.15
CA TYR A 114 16.06 -0.71 -0.33
C TYR A 114 15.32 -1.63 0.65
N HIS A 115 15.07 -1.13 1.85
CA HIS A 115 14.23 -1.79 2.84
C HIS A 115 12.83 -1.15 2.80
N ILE A 116 11.80 -1.99 2.82
CA ILE A 116 10.40 -1.63 3.00
C ILE A 116 10.01 -1.97 4.44
N HIS A 117 9.59 -0.98 5.22
CA HIS A 117 8.98 -1.18 6.53
C HIS A 117 7.47 -1.02 6.40
N PHE A 118 6.74 -2.14 6.55
CA PHE A 118 5.28 -2.16 6.52
C PHE A 118 4.75 -2.32 7.95
N THR A 119 4.13 -1.26 8.50
CA THR A 119 3.75 -1.20 9.92
C THR A 119 2.26 -0.97 10.09
N VAL A 120 1.60 -1.86 10.82
CA VAL A 120 0.16 -1.79 11.13
C VAL A 120 -0.02 -1.49 12.61
N LYS A 121 -0.76 -0.41 12.89
CA LYS A 121 -1.16 0.00 14.22
C LYS A 121 -2.66 -0.20 14.40
N ASP A 122 -3.09 -0.74 15.53
CA ASP A 122 -4.50 -0.94 15.88
C ASP A 122 -5.05 0.12 16.86
N GLN A 123 -6.38 0.23 16.98
CA GLN A 123 -7.04 1.23 17.82
C GLN A 123 -6.89 0.98 19.33
N LEU A 124 -6.32 -0.16 19.73
CA LEU A 124 -5.95 -0.47 21.11
C LEU A 124 -4.48 -0.11 21.41
N GLY A 125 -3.75 0.40 20.41
CA GLY A 125 -2.34 0.80 20.51
C GLY A 125 -1.36 -0.33 20.25
N GLN A 126 -1.83 -1.50 19.81
CA GLN A 126 -0.96 -2.62 19.43
C GLN A 126 -0.40 -2.41 18.03
N GLU A 127 0.83 -2.89 17.81
CA GLU A 127 1.59 -2.57 16.61
C GLU A 127 2.45 -3.76 16.17
N THR A 128 2.50 -4.00 14.87
CA THR A 128 3.37 -5.00 14.23
C THR A 128 3.99 -4.38 12.99
N GLU A 129 5.28 -4.65 12.80
CA GLU A 129 6.09 -4.23 11.65
C GLU A 129 6.57 -5.47 10.90
N MET A 130 6.71 -5.35 9.58
CA MET A 130 7.33 -6.32 8.70
C MET A 130 8.35 -5.61 7.81
N GLU A 131 9.60 -6.07 7.86
CA GLU A 131 10.69 -5.63 6.97
C GLU A 131 10.73 -6.50 5.71
N ALA A 132 11.02 -5.90 4.55
CA ALA A 132 11.24 -6.62 3.30
C ALA A 132 12.23 -5.91 2.35
N GLU A 133 12.96 -6.71 1.58
CA GLU A 133 13.93 -6.22 0.59
C GLU A 133 13.29 -5.87 -0.77
N LEU A 134 13.79 -4.80 -1.38
CA LEU A 134 13.52 -4.35 -2.76
C LEU A 134 14.85 -4.03 -3.46
N GLU A 135 14.99 -4.40 -4.74
CA GLU A 135 16.08 -3.93 -5.61
C GLU A 135 15.53 -2.97 -6.68
N ILE A 136 15.99 -1.71 -6.67
CA ILE A 136 15.70 -0.75 -7.74
C ILE A 136 16.77 -0.85 -8.82
N ARG A 137 16.34 -1.01 -10.06
CA ARG A 137 17.20 -1.07 -11.25
C ARG A 137 16.93 0.09 -12.21
N VAL A 138 17.79 0.24 -13.21
CA VAL A 138 17.53 1.07 -14.40
C VAL A 138 17.68 0.18 -15.63
N ASP A 139 16.64 0.14 -16.46
CA ASP A 139 16.66 -0.53 -17.75
C ASP A 139 16.01 0.39 -18.80
N ALA A 140 16.84 1.17 -19.49
CA ALA A 140 16.43 2.09 -20.56
C ALA A 140 15.95 1.38 -21.84
N THR A 141 15.70 0.06 -21.80
CA THR A 141 15.03 -0.69 -22.87
C THR A 141 13.63 -1.17 -22.48
N LEU A 142 13.16 -0.89 -21.27
CA LEU A 142 11.74 -1.04 -20.90
C LEU A 142 10.85 -0.07 -21.70
N PRO A 143 9.54 -0.37 -21.84
CA PRO A 143 8.58 0.61 -22.30
C PRO A 143 8.46 1.80 -21.35
N THR A 144 8.15 2.98 -21.87
CA THR A 144 7.73 4.16 -21.11
C THR A 144 6.44 4.75 -21.68
N LEU A 145 5.68 5.42 -20.82
CA LEU A 145 4.49 6.17 -21.17
C LEU A 145 4.80 7.66 -21.04
N GLY A 146 4.16 8.50 -21.84
CA GLY A 146 4.08 9.94 -21.61
C GLY A 146 3.14 10.28 -20.45
N GLU A 147 2.74 11.55 -20.37
CA GLU A 147 1.56 11.94 -19.58
C GLU A 147 0.35 11.14 -20.09
N LEU A 148 -0.39 10.54 -19.17
CA LEU A 148 -1.59 9.74 -19.44
C LEU A 148 -2.81 10.58 -19.07
N GLU A 149 -3.74 10.76 -20.01
CA GLU A 149 -5.06 11.32 -19.74
C GLU A 149 -6.09 10.19 -19.56
N VAL A 150 -6.73 10.12 -18.40
CA VAL A 150 -7.89 9.23 -18.12
C VAL A 150 -9.16 10.08 -17.94
N SER A 151 -9.94 10.22 -19.01
CA SER A 151 -11.05 11.20 -19.09
C SER A 151 -12.41 10.52 -19.34
N PRO A 152 -13.27 10.32 -18.31
CA PRO A 152 -14.64 9.86 -18.52
C PRO A 152 -15.50 10.96 -19.17
N ASN A 153 -16.30 10.59 -20.17
CA ASN A 153 -17.19 11.53 -20.85
C ASN A 153 -18.30 12.08 -19.92
N THR A 154 -18.96 13.17 -20.32
CA THR A 154 -20.01 13.83 -19.51
C THR A 154 -21.23 12.94 -19.22
N ALA A 155 -21.39 11.80 -19.89
CA ALA A 155 -22.46 10.83 -19.66
C ALA A 155 -22.03 9.65 -18.75
N GLY A 156 -20.74 9.53 -18.41
CA GLY A 156 -20.18 8.38 -17.71
C GLY A 156 -20.25 7.06 -18.50
N THR A 157 -20.38 7.13 -19.84
CA THR A 157 -20.54 5.95 -20.71
C THR A 157 -19.27 5.51 -21.41
N ASP A 158 -18.33 6.44 -21.60
CA ASP A 158 -17.16 6.27 -22.44
C ASP A 158 -15.94 6.87 -21.73
N LEU A 159 -14.85 6.12 -21.69
CA LEU A 159 -13.59 6.51 -21.06
C LEU A 159 -12.56 6.79 -22.16
N HIS A 160 -12.18 8.05 -22.32
CA HIS A 160 -11.07 8.45 -23.18
C HIS A 160 -9.74 8.14 -22.48
N LEU A 161 -8.82 7.56 -23.24
CA LEU A 161 -7.43 7.31 -22.85
C LEU A 161 -6.53 7.93 -23.93
N ASP A 162 -5.55 8.74 -23.53
CA ASP A 162 -4.54 9.33 -24.43
C ASP A 162 -3.15 9.30 -23.77
N ALA A 163 -2.14 8.79 -24.51
CA ALA A 163 -0.74 8.82 -24.11
C ALA A 163 0.20 8.55 -25.30
N GLU A 164 1.46 9.01 -25.25
CA GLU A 164 2.52 8.55 -26.18
C GLU A 164 3.27 7.36 -25.54
N ILE A 165 3.16 6.17 -26.13
CA ILE A 165 3.93 4.99 -25.74
C ILE A 165 5.29 5.04 -26.42
N ASN A 166 6.36 4.73 -25.69
CA ASN A 166 7.67 4.41 -26.24
C ASN A 166 8.05 2.97 -25.83
N ALA A 167 8.52 2.15 -26.76
CA ALA A 167 8.90 0.75 -26.50
C ALA A 167 10.17 0.40 -27.29
N PRO A 168 11.36 0.44 -26.66
CA PRO A 168 12.64 0.25 -27.36
C PRO A 168 12.77 -1.10 -28.08
N ASN A 169 12.22 -2.20 -27.53
CA ASN A 169 12.20 -3.52 -28.21
C ASN A 169 10.93 -3.73 -29.06
N LYS A 170 10.18 -2.66 -29.36
CA LYS A 170 8.89 -2.56 -30.09
C LYS A 170 7.69 -3.10 -29.34
N ILE A 171 6.54 -2.43 -29.48
CA ILE A 171 5.27 -2.85 -28.87
C ILE A 171 4.85 -4.22 -29.41
N ALA A 172 4.53 -5.16 -28.52
CA ALA A 172 3.87 -6.43 -28.82
C ALA A 172 2.37 -6.34 -28.58
N LYS A 173 1.96 -5.78 -27.45
CA LYS A 173 0.56 -5.45 -27.12
C LYS A 173 0.48 -4.36 -26.04
N VAL A 174 -0.71 -3.81 -25.85
CA VAL A 174 -1.08 -3.01 -24.67
C VAL A 174 -2.31 -3.66 -24.05
N VAL A 175 -2.31 -3.86 -22.74
CA VAL A 175 -3.51 -4.28 -22.00
C VAL A 175 -3.95 -3.07 -21.17
N VAL A 176 -5.26 -2.82 -21.12
CA VAL A 176 -5.85 -1.84 -20.21
C VAL A 176 -6.80 -2.56 -19.27
N GLU A 177 -6.54 -2.45 -17.97
CA GLU A 177 -7.33 -3.03 -16.89
C GLU A 177 -8.02 -1.88 -16.13
N ILE A 178 -9.32 -2.01 -15.86
CA ILE A 178 -10.13 -1.02 -15.12
C ILE A 178 -10.84 -1.75 -13.98
N HIS A 179 -10.53 -1.37 -12.73
CA HIS A 179 -11.13 -1.98 -11.54
C HIS A 179 -11.71 -0.95 -10.57
N GLY A 180 -12.80 -1.31 -9.91
CA GLY A 180 -13.46 -0.45 -8.92
C GLY A 180 -14.69 -1.07 -8.28
N GLY A 181 -14.55 -1.45 -7.00
CA GLY A 181 -15.62 -1.90 -6.10
C GLY A 181 -16.19 -3.30 -6.41
N SER A 182 -16.77 -3.49 -7.59
CA SER A 182 -17.24 -4.78 -8.11
C SER A 182 -17.37 -4.81 -9.65
N TYR A 183 -16.84 -3.79 -10.32
CA TYR A 183 -16.73 -3.72 -11.77
C TYR A 183 -15.27 -3.92 -12.15
N GLU A 184 -15.05 -4.87 -13.06
CA GLU A 184 -13.76 -5.28 -13.60
C GLU A 184 -13.88 -5.27 -15.13
N ASN A 185 -12.88 -4.75 -15.85
CA ASN A 185 -12.83 -4.78 -17.31
C ASN A 185 -11.37 -4.85 -17.79
N GLU A 186 -11.08 -5.73 -18.74
CA GLU A 186 -9.75 -5.93 -19.34
C GLU A 186 -9.87 -5.84 -20.87
N VAL A 187 -9.05 -5.01 -21.51
CA VAL A 187 -9.04 -4.82 -22.97
C VAL A 187 -7.62 -4.94 -23.51
N GLU A 188 -7.37 -6.00 -24.29
CA GLU A 188 -6.11 -6.18 -25.04
C GLU A 188 -6.16 -5.49 -26.41
N TYR A 189 -5.16 -4.66 -26.69
CA TYR A 189 -4.93 -3.99 -27.96
C TYR A 189 -3.72 -4.58 -28.70
N THR A 190 -3.97 -5.07 -29.92
CA THR A 190 -2.98 -5.66 -30.83
C THR A 190 -3.06 -5.04 -32.24
N ASP A 191 -3.35 -3.74 -32.31
CA ASP A 191 -3.56 -3.02 -33.57
C ASP A 191 -2.37 -3.16 -34.54
N ALA A 192 -2.64 -3.46 -35.81
CA ALA A 192 -1.62 -3.56 -36.86
C ALA A 192 -0.88 -2.24 -37.17
N ALA A 193 -1.34 -1.12 -36.63
CA ALA A 193 -0.64 0.17 -36.68
C ALA A 193 0.37 0.35 -35.53
N MET A 194 0.12 -0.29 -34.37
CA MET A 194 0.88 -0.18 -33.12
C MET A 194 1.92 -1.30 -32.98
N VAL A 195 1.53 -2.55 -33.27
CA VAL A 195 2.39 -3.71 -33.05
C VAL A 195 3.61 -3.66 -33.98
N GLY A 196 4.81 -3.70 -33.37
CA GLY A 196 6.08 -3.58 -34.07
C GLY A 196 6.65 -2.17 -34.20
N GLN A 197 5.93 -1.14 -33.74
CA GLN A 197 6.48 0.23 -33.63
C GLN A 197 7.29 0.42 -32.35
N THR A 198 8.23 1.37 -32.38
CA THR A 198 9.02 1.77 -31.19
C THR A 198 8.49 2.99 -30.45
N SER A 199 7.56 3.74 -31.05
CA SER A 199 6.64 4.63 -30.33
C SER A 199 5.26 4.61 -31.00
N TYR A 200 4.22 5.00 -30.27
CA TYR A 200 2.85 5.02 -30.77
C TYR A 200 1.98 5.94 -29.91
N HIS A 201 1.23 6.84 -30.57
CA HIS A 201 0.21 7.63 -29.92
C HIS A 201 -1.02 6.75 -29.61
N PHE A 202 -1.15 6.35 -28.35
CA PHE A 202 -2.21 5.49 -27.86
C PHE A 202 -3.44 6.33 -27.50
N HIS A 203 -4.28 6.58 -28.51
CA HIS A 203 -5.60 7.19 -28.34
C HIS A 203 -6.67 6.07 -28.36
N LYS A 204 -7.37 5.87 -27.24
CA LYS A 204 -8.46 4.88 -27.08
C LYS A 204 -9.71 5.43 -26.40
N HIS A 205 -10.77 4.64 -26.52
CA HIS A 205 -12.09 4.86 -25.97
C HIS A 205 -12.64 3.51 -25.50
N ILE A 206 -13.07 3.40 -24.24
CA ILE A 206 -13.61 2.17 -23.63
C ILE A 206 -15.03 2.43 -23.10
N ASP A 207 -15.97 1.55 -23.44
CA ASP A 207 -17.34 1.61 -22.91
C ASP A 207 -17.34 1.25 -21.42
N ILE A 208 -17.61 2.25 -20.58
CA ILE A 208 -17.75 2.15 -19.13
C ILE A 208 -19.21 2.31 -18.69
N SER A 209 -20.18 2.19 -19.59
CA SER A 209 -21.62 2.35 -19.29
C SER A 209 -22.10 1.41 -18.18
N ALA A 210 -21.52 0.20 -18.09
CA ALA A 210 -21.85 -0.82 -17.10
C ALA A 210 -21.22 -0.57 -15.71
N ALA A 211 -20.21 0.29 -15.60
CA ALA A 211 -19.61 0.65 -14.31
C ALA A 211 -20.61 1.42 -13.42
N PRO A 212 -20.76 1.10 -12.13
CA PRO A 212 -21.45 1.96 -11.16
C PRO A 212 -20.86 3.37 -11.04
N ALA A 213 -21.53 4.24 -10.29
CA ALA A 213 -20.89 5.47 -9.77
C ALA A 213 -19.92 5.07 -8.64
N GLY A 214 -18.73 5.67 -8.63
CA GLY A 214 -17.62 5.26 -7.76
C GLY A 214 -16.25 5.72 -8.27
N HIS A 215 -15.22 5.37 -7.52
CA HIS A 215 -13.81 5.58 -7.86
C HIS A 215 -13.26 4.35 -8.61
N TYR A 216 -12.43 4.58 -9.62
CA TYR A 216 -11.87 3.56 -10.50
C TYR A 216 -10.38 3.78 -10.72
N HIS A 217 -9.60 2.71 -10.64
CA HIS A 217 -8.20 2.69 -11.06
C HIS A 217 -8.13 2.12 -12.49
N VAL A 218 -7.19 2.65 -13.28
CA VAL A 218 -6.94 2.29 -14.67
C VAL A 218 -5.46 1.97 -14.81
N HIS A 219 -5.15 0.71 -15.06
CA HIS A 219 -3.78 0.27 -15.33
C HIS A 219 -3.55 0.09 -16.82
N ILE A 220 -2.49 0.69 -17.36
CA ILE A 220 -2.04 0.47 -18.72
C ILE A 220 -0.76 -0.35 -18.67
N LYS A 221 -0.82 -1.60 -19.14
CA LYS A 221 0.28 -2.56 -19.16
C LYS A 221 0.83 -2.68 -20.59
N VAL A 222 1.94 -1.99 -20.86
CA VAL A 222 2.62 -2.02 -22.18
C VAL A 222 3.62 -3.16 -22.20
N ILE A 223 3.51 -4.06 -23.18
CA ILE A 223 4.37 -5.24 -23.34
C ILE A 223 5.08 -5.19 -24.69
N ASP A 224 6.39 -5.42 -24.71
CA ASP A 224 7.24 -5.36 -25.90
C ASP A 224 7.59 -6.73 -26.52
N GLN A 225 8.19 -6.74 -27.70
CA GLN A 225 8.53 -7.98 -28.44
C GLN A 225 9.74 -8.74 -27.85
N ALA A 226 10.36 -8.24 -26.78
CA ALA A 226 11.31 -8.99 -25.95
C ALA A 226 10.62 -9.60 -24.70
N ASN A 227 9.30 -9.46 -24.57
CA ASN A 227 8.51 -9.75 -23.37
C ASN A 227 8.97 -8.96 -22.14
N LYS A 228 9.45 -7.72 -22.33
CA LYS A 228 9.52 -6.76 -21.23
C LYS A 228 8.21 -6.01 -21.12
N GLU A 229 7.81 -5.74 -19.89
CA GLU A 229 6.56 -5.09 -19.58
C GLU A 229 6.77 -3.92 -18.63
N ARG A 230 5.88 -2.94 -18.73
CA ARG A 230 5.77 -1.81 -17.81
C ARG A 230 4.31 -1.46 -17.62
N GLU A 231 3.93 -1.31 -16.36
CA GLU A 231 2.62 -0.87 -15.93
C GLU A 231 2.68 0.59 -15.49
N PHE A 232 1.52 1.26 -15.56
CA PHE A 232 1.29 2.67 -15.23
C PHE A 232 -0.14 2.79 -14.70
N GLU A 233 -0.36 3.37 -13.51
CA GLU A 233 -1.69 3.68 -12.95
C GLU A 233 -2.12 5.14 -13.22
N ASP A 234 -3.40 5.34 -13.52
CA ASP A 234 -4.14 6.58 -13.20
C ASP A 234 -5.60 6.23 -12.83
N HIS A 235 -6.46 7.21 -12.52
CA HIS A 235 -7.74 7.00 -11.84
C HIS A 235 -8.84 7.97 -12.30
N PHE A 236 -10.11 7.58 -12.11
CA PHE A 236 -11.25 8.47 -12.36
C PHE A 236 -12.45 8.22 -11.43
N ASP A 237 -13.20 9.30 -11.17
CA ASP A 237 -14.48 9.25 -10.46
C ASP A 237 -15.66 9.25 -11.45
N LYS A 238 -16.45 8.17 -11.46
CA LYS A 238 -17.75 8.11 -12.15
C LYS A 238 -18.89 8.59 -11.24
N LYS A 239 -19.79 9.39 -11.81
CA LYS A 239 -20.90 10.09 -11.12
C LYS A 239 -22.27 9.50 -11.47
#